data_AF-A0A842MSM4-F1
#
_entry.id   AF-A0A842MSM4-F1
#
_cell.length_a   1.000
_cell.length_b   1.000
_cell.length_c   1.000
_cell.angle_alpha   90.00
_cell.angle_beta   90.00
_cell.angle_gamma   90.00
#
_symmetry.space_group_name_H-M   'P 1'
#
loop_
_entity.id
_entity.type
_entity.pdbx_description
1 polymer ?
#
loop_
_entity_poly.entity_id
_entity_poly.type
_entity_poly.pdbx_seq_one_letter_code
_entity_poly.pdbx_strand_id
1 'polypeptide(L)'
;IPVLSQIPWLGPILFQNNVLVYLALLAVPVAGVFLYRTTHGLRIRAVGENPRAADSLGVNVVRTRFICVVFAGVMGGLAGAYLSIGHMNIFREGMTAGRGYIVLALVIFGTWSPYRVLAGSLLFGGIDALGSRFQIFKVGIPYQFVLMLPYVFTIIVLILVSLRRGLVRGAPAALGTPYER
;
A
#
# COMPACT_ATOMS: atom_id res chain seq x y z
N ILE A 1 15.18 -4.84 23.00
CA ILE A 1 14.46 -4.84 24.31
C ILE A 1 14.25 -6.29 24.70
N PRO A 2 14.79 -6.78 25.85
CA PRO A 2 15.06 -8.21 26.07
C PRO A 2 13.84 -9.08 26.41
N VAL A 3 12.68 -8.46 26.71
CA VAL A 3 11.47 -9.20 27.13
C VAL A 3 10.56 -9.56 25.94
N LEU A 4 10.61 -8.78 24.85
CA LEU A 4 9.86 -9.04 23.61
C LEU A 4 10.53 -10.07 22.68
N SER A 5 11.79 -10.43 22.95
CA SER A 5 12.56 -11.39 22.14
C SER A 5 12.33 -12.86 22.51
N GLN A 6 11.62 -13.16 23.60
CA GLN A 6 11.39 -14.53 24.08
C GLN A 6 10.04 -15.12 23.64
N ILE A 7 9.19 -14.37 22.93
CA ILE A 7 7.97 -14.93 22.33
C ILE A 7 8.37 -15.62 21.01
N PRO A 8 8.25 -16.96 20.89
CA PRO A 8 8.84 -17.74 19.79
C PRO A 8 8.33 -17.39 18.39
N TRP A 9 7.25 -16.62 18.31
CA TRP A 9 6.64 -16.13 17.06
C TRP A 9 6.78 -14.62 16.85
N LEU A 10 6.71 -13.78 17.91
CA LEU A 10 6.80 -12.32 17.76
C LEU A 10 8.25 -11.79 17.77
N GLY A 11 9.17 -12.46 18.45
CA GLY A 11 10.57 -12.01 18.59
C GLY A 11 11.31 -11.90 17.26
N PRO A 12 11.39 -12.94 16.42
CA PRO A 12 12.12 -12.88 15.15
C PRO A 12 11.45 -11.96 14.13
N ILE A 13 10.11 -11.92 14.11
CA ILE A 13 9.30 -11.08 13.22
C ILE A 13 9.47 -9.59 13.54
N LEU A 14 9.82 -9.23 14.78
CA LEU A 14 10.01 -7.84 15.16
C LEU A 14 11.47 -7.38 15.27
N PHE A 15 12.47 -8.26 15.14
CA PHE A 15 13.87 -7.89 15.34
C PHE A 15 14.85 -8.26 14.21
N GLN A 16 14.40 -8.97 13.15
CA GLN A 16 15.23 -9.27 11.97
C GLN A 16 14.84 -8.47 10.71
N ASN A 17 13.98 -7.46 10.84
CA ASN A 17 13.48 -6.72 9.70
C ASN A 17 14.36 -5.51 9.35
N ASN A 18 14.37 -5.16 8.06
CA ASN A 18 15.09 -4.01 7.56
C ASN A 18 14.47 -2.71 8.09
N VAL A 19 15.28 -1.65 8.28
CA VAL A 19 14.83 -0.32 8.76
C VAL A 19 13.64 0.20 7.95
N LEU A 20 13.62 -0.06 6.64
CA LEU A 20 12.53 0.34 5.75
C LEU A 20 11.17 -0.31 6.11
N VAL A 21 11.16 -1.51 6.69
CA VAL A 21 9.91 -2.18 7.11
C VAL A 21 9.29 -1.44 8.28
N TYR A 22 10.09 -1.03 9.27
CA TYR A 22 9.60 -0.24 10.40
C TYR A 22 9.13 1.14 9.95
N LEU A 23 9.85 1.78 9.02
CA LEU A 23 9.43 3.05 8.43
C LEU A 23 8.09 2.91 7.70
N ALA A 24 7.90 1.85 6.91
CA ALA A 24 6.63 1.60 6.22
C ALA A 24 5.49 1.34 7.20
N LEU A 25 5.73 0.56 8.26
CA LEU A 25 4.73 0.28 9.29
C LEU A 25 4.34 1.55 10.06
N LEU A 26 5.30 2.43 10.35
CA LEU A 26 5.09 3.71 11.03
C LEU A 26 4.44 4.75 10.11
N ALA A 27 4.73 4.71 8.81
CA ALA A 27 4.15 5.62 7.82
C ALA A 27 2.61 5.50 7.76
N VAL A 28 2.03 4.32 8.02
CA VAL A 28 0.58 4.12 7.97
C VAL A 28 -0.18 4.86 9.08
N PRO A 29 0.12 4.70 10.38
CA PRO A 29 -0.54 5.47 11.43
C PRO A 29 -0.24 6.96 11.29
N VAL A 30 0.97 7.36 10.85
CA VAL A 30 1.28 8.76 10.56
C VAL A 30 0.40 9.30 9.44
N ALA A 31 0.26 8.58 8.32
CA ALA A 31 -0.63 8.97 7.23
C ALA A 31 -2.10 9.01 7.68
N GLY A 32 -2.54 8.06 8.51
CA GLY A 32 -3.88 8.04 9.09
C GLY A 32 -4.17 9.27 9.95
N VAL A 33 -3.27 9.58 10.90
CA VAL A 33 -3.39 10.78 11.75
C VAL A 33 -3.31 12.04 10.90
N PHE A 34 -2.36 12.13 9.98
CA PHE A 34 -2.21 13.28 9.09
C PHE A 34 -3.49 13.51 8.27
N LEU A 35 -4.02 12.48 7.63
CA LEU A 35 -5.19 12.60 6.76
C LEU A 35 -6.46 12.91 7.54
N TYR A 36 -6.68 12.26 8.69
CA TYR A 36 -7.94 12.33 9.43
C TYR A 36 -7.98 13.36 10.56
N ARG A 37 -6.84 13.72 11.16
CA ARG A 37 -6.77 14.60 12.34
C ARG A 37 -6.17 15.98 12.05
N THR A 38 -5.59 16.24 10.88
CA THR A 38 -4.97 17.55 10.56
C THR A 38 -5.76 18.38 9.55
N THR A 39 -5.57 19.70 9.60
CA THR A 39 -6.16 20.66 8.66
C THR A 39 -5.66 20.46 7.23
N HIS A 40 -4.37 20.13 7.06
CA HIS A 40 -3.80 19.81 5.75
C HIS A 40 -4.41 18.54 5.16
N GLY A 41 -4.63 17.51 5.98
CA GLY A 41 -5.33 16.29 5.57
C GLY A 41 -6.78 16.52 5.14
N LEU A 42 -7.49 17.43 5.82
CA LEU A 42 -8.82 17.85 5.40
C LEU A 42 -8.80 18.57 4.05
N ARG A 43 -7.84 19.49 3.83
CA ARG A 43 -7.67 20.18 2.54
C ARG A 43 -7.40 19.21 1.39
N ILE A 44 -6.55 18.20 1.60
CA ILE A 44 -6.26 17.17 0.59
C ILE A 44 -7.53 16.40 0.21
N ARG A 45 -8.31 15.96 1.21
CA ARG A 45 -9.57 15.25 0.97
C ARG A 45 -10.60 16.15 0.27
N ALA A 46 -10.72 17.41 0.67
CA ALA A 46 -11.61 18.37 0.03
C ALA A 46 -11.23 18.62 -1.44
N VAL A 47 -9.94 18.74 -1.75
CA VAL A 47 -9.42 18.87 -3.12
C VAL A 47 -9.72 17.63 -3.97
N GLY A 48 -9.73 16.44 -3.36
CA GLY A 48 -10.09 15.19 -4.02
C GLY A 48 -11.59 15.03 -4.26
N GLU A 49 -12.43 15.54 -3.36
CA GLU A 49 -13.90 15.50 -3.50
C GLU A 49 -14.43 16.59 -4.44
N ASN A 50 -14.15 17.86 -4.13
CA ASN A 50 -14.61 18.99 -4.93
C ASN A 50 -13.54 20.09 -5.01
N PRO A 51 -12.69 20.10 -6.06
CA PRO A 51 -11.60 21.06 -6.19
C PRO A 51 -12.10 22.51 -6.34
N ARG A 52 -13.25 22.73 -7.00
CA ARG A 52 -13.82 24.09 -7.16
C ARG A 52 -14.27 24.67 -5.82
N ALA A 53 -14.92 23.85 -4.99
CA ALA A 53 -15.30 24.27 -3.64
C ALA A 53 -14.06 24.57 -2.78
N ALA A 54 -13.00 23.76 -2.89
CA ALA A 54 -11.76 24.00 -2.16
C ALA A 54 -11.08 25.33 -2.57
N ASP A 55 -11.06 25.67 -3.87
CA ASP A 55 -10.46 26.93 -4.35
C ASP A 55 -11.25 28.16 -3.90
N SER A 56 -12.60 28.07 -3.86
CA SER A 56 -13.45 29.15 -3.33
C SER A 56 -13.18 29.50 -1.86
N LEU A 57 -12.62 28.55 -1.09
CA LEU A 57 -12.20 28.71 0.30
C LEU A 57 -10.71 29.09 0.43
N GLY A 58 -10.04 29.42 -0.68
CA GLY A 58 -8.65 29.87 -0.72
C GLY A 58 -7.60 28.76 -0.71
N VAL A 59 -7.99 27.49 -0.92
CA VAL A 59 -7.04 26.37 -1.01
C VAL A 59 -6.48 26.27 -2.42
N ASN A 60 -5.16 26.42 -2.57
CA ASN A 60 -4.50 26.22 -3.86
C ASN A 60 -4.50 24.73 -4.28
N VAL A 61 -5.50 24.35 -5.07
CA VAL A 61 -5.75 22.99 -5.58
C VAL A 61 -4.53 22.42 -6.30
N VAL A 62 -3.92 23.20 -7.20
CA VAL A 62 -2.79 22.79 -8.04
C VAL A 62 -1.58 22.44 -7.16
N ARG A 63 -1.25 23.32 -6.20
CA ARG A 63 -0.14 23.10 -5.27
C ARG A 63 -0.39 21.86 -4.40
N THR A 64 -1.60 21.68 -3.89
CA THR A 64 -1.95 20.50 -3.08
C THR A 64 -1.82 19.21 -3.88
N ARG A 65 -2.34 19.16 -5.11
CA ARG A 65 -2.22 17.98 -5.99
C ARG A 65 -0.76 17.69 -6.33
N PHE A 66 0.02 18.72 -6.65
CA PHE A 66 1.44 18.58 -6.98
C PHE A 66 2.24 17.97 -5.82
N ILE A 67 2.05 18.47 -4.59
CA ILE A 67 2.71 17.91 -3.40
C ILE A 67 2.34 16.43 -3.19
N CYS A 68 1.07 16.06 -3.40
CA CYS A 68 0.62 14.67 -3.26
C CYS A 68 1.29 13.75 -4.30
N VAL A 69 1.43 14.19 -5.55
CA VAL A 69 2.09 13.42 -6.62
C VAL A 69 3.58 13.26 -6.35
N VAL A 70 4.26 14.34 -5.93
CA VAL A 70 5.68 14.29 -5.55
C VAL A 70 5.88 13.32 -4.39
N PHE A 71 5.03 13.38 -3.37
CA PHE A 71 5.08 12.45 -2.24
C PHE A 71 4.88 10.99 -2.68
N ALA A 72 3.94 10.73 -3.58
CA ALA A 72 3.73 9.38 -4.16
C ALA A 72 4.99 8.89 -4.90
N GLY A 73 5.65 9.76 -5.67
CA GLY A 73 6.91 9.44 -6.35
C GLY A 73 8.04 9.09 -5.38
N VAL A 74 8.20 9.86 -4.29
CA VAL A 74 9.19 9.57 -3.24
C VAL A 74 8.91 8.21 -2.58
N MET A 75 7.65 7.91 -2.25
CA MET A 75 7.28 6.61 -1.68
C MET A 75 7.52 5.45 -2.67
N GLY A 76 7.24 5.66 -3.96
CA GLY A 76 7.58 4.70 -5.02
C GLY A 76 9.08 4.45 -5.14
N GLY A 77 9.90 5.50 -5.04
CA GLY A 77 11.35 5.39 -5.02
C GLY A 77 11.87 4.60 -3.81
N LEU A 78 11.33 4.85 -2.62
CA LEU A 78 11.66 4.09 -1.41
C LEU A 78 11.27 2.60 -1.53
N ALA A 79 10.13 2.30 -2.15
CA ALA A 79 9.74 0.93 -2.45
C ALA A 79 10.71 0.23 -3.42
N GLY A 80 11.20 0.95 -4.44
CA GLY A 80 12.24 0.44 -5.35
C GLY A 80 13.58 0.19 -4.64
N ALA A 81 14.00 1.12 -3.77
CA ALA A 81 15.21 0.96 -2.96
C ALA A 81 15.11 -0.27 -2.03
N TYR A 82 13.93 -0.55 -1.47
CA TYR A 82 13.68 -1.75 -0.69
C TYR A 82 13.89 -3.03 -1.49
N LEU A 83 13.48 -3.08 -2.77
CA LEU A 83 13.68 -4.27 -3.60
C LEU A 83 15.16 -4.57 -3.86
N SER A 84 15.96 -3.53 -4.12
CA SER A 84 17.40 -3.69 -4.42
C SER A 84 18.25 -3.96 -3.18
N ILE A 85 18.05 -3.18 -2.10
CA ILE A 85 18.90 -3.22 -0.90
C ILE A 85 18.28 -4.13 0.17
N GLY A 86 16.97 -4.02 0.37
CA GLY A 86 16.29 -4.68 1.49
C GLY A 86 15.93 -6.14 1.25
N HIS A 87 15.59 -6.51 0.01
CA HIS A 87 15.08 -7.85 -0.29
C HIS A 87 16.18 -8.83 -0.72
N MET A 88 17.03 -8.47 -1.68
CA MET A 88 18.01 -9.39 -2.27
C MET A 88 19.46 -8.88 -2.21
N ASN A 89 19.72 -7.68 -1.67
CA ASN A 89 21.04 -6.99 -1.69
C ASN A 89 21.74 -7.03 -3.07
N ILE A 90 20.97 -7.18 -4.14
CA ILE A 90 21.41 -7.39 -5.51
C ILE A 90 20.43 -6.61 -6.37
N PHE A 91 20.94 -5.97 -7.43
CA PHE A 91 20.08 -5.43 -8.47
C PHE A 91 19.98 -6.43 -9.62
N ARG A 92 18.76 -6.77 -10.03
CA ARG A 92 18.50 -7.62 -11.19
C ARG A 92 17.43 -6.95 -12.05
N GLU A 93 17.59 -7.05 -13.36
CA GLU A 93 16.57 -6.59 -14.29
C GLU A 93 15.23 -7.29 -14.04
N GLY A 94 14.14 -6.53 -14.12
CA GLY A 94 12.79 -7.07 -13.90
C GLY A 94 12.45 -7.42 -12.45
N MET A 95 13.21 -6.95 -11.46
CA MET A 95 12.96 -7.24 -10.03
C MET A 95 11.57 -6.85 -9.52
N THR A 96 10.95 -5.84 -10.10
CA THR A 96 9.58 -5.45 -9.76
C THR A 96 8.58 -6.50 -10.22
N ALA A 97 8.88 -7.29 -11.26
CA ALA A 97 8.07 -8.39 -11.79
C ALA A 97 6.57 -8.03 -11.95
N GLY A 98 6.26 -6.79 -12.30
CA GLY A 98 4.89 -6.30 -12.42
C GLY A 98 4.14 -6.06 -11.10
N ARG A 99 4.76 -6.27 -9.93
CA ARG A 99 4.13 -6.13 -8.59
C ARG A 99 3.48 -4.76 -8.31
N GLY A 100 3.73 -3.75 -9.13
CA GLY A 100 3.09 -2.44 -9.05
C GLY A 100 1.56 -2.47 -9.18
N TYR A 101 0.97 -3.42 -9.94
CA TYR A 101 -0.49 -3.51 -10.08
C TYR A 101 -1.20 -3.80 -8.74
N ILE A 102 -0.49 -4.48 -7.82
CA ILE A 102 -1.01 -4.86 -6.51
C ILE A 102 -1.33 -3.61 -5.69
N VAL A 103 -0.53 -2.55 -5.84
CA VAL A 103 -0.76 -1.28 -5.14
C VAL A 103 -2.09 -0.66 -5.55
N LEU A 104 -2.40 -0.64 -6.84
CA LEU A 104 -3.68 -0.13 -7.34
C LEU A 104 -4.84 -0.94 -6.76
N ALA A 105 -4.74 -2.26 -6.79
CA ALA A 105 -5.73 -3.16 -6.21
C ALA A 105 -5.94 -2.88 -4.71
N LEU A 106 -4.86 -2.76 -3.94
CA LEU A 106 -4.90 -2.47 -2.51
C LEU A 106 -5.54 -1.13 -2.18
N VAL A 107 -5.29 -0.08 -2.97
CA VAL A 107 -5.92 1.24 -2.77
C VAL A 107 -7.42 1.19 -3.01
N ILE A 108 -7.85 0.49 -4.06
CA ILE A 108 -9.26 0.32 -4.41
C ILE A 108 -9.99 -0.47 -3.32
N PHE A 109 -9.46 -1.63 -2.89
CA PHE A 109 -10.10 -2.47 -1.86
C PHE A 109 -9.94 -1.89 -0.46
N GLY A 110 -8.83 -1.19 -0.22
CA GLY A 110 -8.59 -0.40 0.97
C GLY A 110 -9.51 0.81 1.08
N THR A 111 -10.28 1.11 0.02
CA THR A 111 -11.29 2.16 -0.04
C THR A 111 -10.73 3.47 0.50
N TRP A 112 -9.55 3.83 -0.02
CA TRP A 112 -8.77 5.03 0.31
C TRP A 112 -8.44 5.25 1.79
N SER A 113 -8.58 4.21 2.64
CA SER A 113 -8.20 4.26 4.05
C SER A 113 -6.82 3.64 4.29
N PRO A 114 -5.87 4.38 4.90
CA PRO A 114 -4.53 3.87 5.20
C PRO A 114 -4.53 2.55 6.00
N TYR A 115 -5.43 2.43 6.99
CA TYR A 115 -5.50 1.24 7.85
C TYR A 115 -5.95 -0.02 7.08
N ARG A 116 -6.90 0.14 6.14
CA ARG A 116 -7.37 -0.97 5.32
C ARG A 116 -6.32 -1.38 4.28
N VAL A 117 -5.59 -0.41 3.72
CA VAL A 117 -4.46 -0.67 2.82
C VAL A 117 -3.37 -1.46 3.52
N LEU A 118 -3.05 -1.15 4.79
CA LEU A 118 -2.10 -1.93 5.60
C LEU A 118 -2.57 -3.36 5.84
N ALA A 119 -3.84 -3.55 6.18
CA ALA A 119 -4.38 -4.90 6.36
C ALA A 119 -4.29 -5.71 5.05
N GLY A 120 -4.63 -5.10 3.92
CA GLY A 120 -4.52 -5.73 2.61
C GLY A 120 -3.07 -6.05 2.21
N SER A 121 -2.12 -5.13 2.46
CA SER A 121 -0.71 -5.34 2.12
C SER A 121 -0.07 -6.44 2.96
N LEU A 122 -0.43 -6.55 4.24
CA LEU A 122 0.02 -7.64 5.11
C LEU A 122 -0.52 -9.00 4.65
N LEU A 123 -1.79 -9.07 4.26
CA LEU A 123 -2.37 -10.30 3.70
C LEU A 123 -1.66 -10.70 2.40
N PHE A 124 -1.45 -9.75 1.50
CA PHE A 124 -0.79 -10.01 0.23
C PHE A 124 0.67 -10.46 0.42
N GLY A 125 1.43 -9.76 1.28
CA GLY A 125 2.79 -10.14 1.63
C GLY A 125 2.88 -11.50 2.33
N GLY A 126 1.90 -11.83 3.17
CA GLY A 126 1.78 -13.15 3.79
C GLY A 126 1.60 -14.27 2.77
N ILE A 127 0.79 -14.05 1.73
CA ILE A 127 0.56 -15.01 0.65
C ILE A 127 1.82 -15.16 -0.22
N ASP A 128 2.50 -14.07 -0.55
CA ASP A 128 3.77 -14.12 -1.31
C ASP A 128 4.85 -14.88 -0.53
N ALA A 129 4.91 -14.67 0.78
CA ALA A 129 5.84 -15.39 1.67
C ALA A 129 5.49 -16.89 1.80
N LEU A 130 4.19 -17.23 1.90
CA LEU A 130 3.75 -18.63 1.91
C LEU A 130 4.08 -19.33 0.58
N GLY A 131 3.83 -18.66 -0.55
CA GLY A 131 4.22 -19.15 -1.87
C GLY A 131 5.72 -19.43 -1.96
N SER A 132 6.53 -18.49 -1.48
CA SER A 132 7.99 -18.64 -1.44
C SER A 132 8.44 -19.83 -0.58
N ARG A 133 7.77 -20.09 0.56
CA ARG A 133 8.06 -21.26 1.41
C ARG A 133 7.68 -22.58 0.75
N PHE A 134 6.54 -22.65 0.06
CA PHE A 134 6.13 -23.87 -0.67
C PHE A 134 7.15 -24.29 -1.74
N GLN A 135 7.82 -23.33 -2.38
CA GLN A 135 8.91 -23.60 -3.32
C GLN A 135 10.13 -24.25 -2.65
N ILE A 136 10.46 -23.83 -1.42
CA ILE A 136 11.61 -24.34 -0.66
C ILE A 136 11.39 -25.78 -0.21
N PHE A 137 10.17 -26.11 0.24
CA PHE A 137 9.84 -27.45 0.73
C PHE A 137 9.64 -28.51 -0.38
N LYS A 138 9.79 -28.14 -1.67
CA LYS A 138 9.58 -29.04 -2.83
C LYS A 138 8.30 -29.86 -2.74
N VAL A 139 7.23 -29.29 -2.17
CA VAL A 139 5.89 -29.84 -2.33
C VAL A 139 5.66 -29.87 -3.84
N GLY A 140 5.33 -31.02 -4.43
CA GLY A 140 5.35 -31.28 -5.90
C GLY A 140 4.39 -30.46 -6.77
N ILE A 141 4.10 -29.23 -6.37
CA ILE A 141 3.29 -28.23 -7.03
C ILE A 141 4.19 -27.47 -8.04
N PRO A 142 3.82 -27.43 -9.32
CA PRO A 142 4.56 -26.67 -10.32
C PRO A 142 4.65 -25.18 -9.98
N TYR A 143 5.79 -24.56 -10.32
CA TYR A 143 6.07 -23.14 -10.05
C TYR A 143 4.99 -22.19 -10.61
N GLN A 144 4.32 -22.55 -11.72
CA GLN A 144 3.23 -21.75 -12.28
C GLN A 144 2.06 -21.57 -11.30
N PHE A 145 1.76 -22.59 -10.48
CA PHE A 145 0.68 -22.51 -9.48
C PHE A 145 1.03 -21.56 -8.33
N VAL A 146 2.31 -21.42 -8.01
CA VAL A 146 2.75 -20.48 -6.98
C VAL A 146 2.72 -19.04 -7.52
N LEU A 147 3.08 -18.85 -8.79
CA LEU A 147 3.01 -17.54 -9.44
C LEU A 147 1.58 -17.02 -9.61
N MET A 148 0.57 -17.90 -9.71
CA MET A 148 -0.84 -17.48 -9.82
C MET A 148 -1.49 -17.13 -8.47
N LEU A 149 -0.95 -17.59 -7.34
CA LEU A 149 -1.51 -17.33 -5.99
C LEU A 149 -1.85 -15.84 -5.74
N PRO A 150 -0.95 -14.88 -6.03
CA PRO A 150 -1.23 -13.47 -5.77
C PRO A 150 -2.41 -12.95 -6.63
N TYR A 151 -2.52 -13.41 -7.87
CA TYR A 151 -3.59 -13.03 -8.79
C TYR A 151 -4.94 -13.67 -8.43
N VAL A 152 -4.93 -14.95 -8.05
CA VAL A 152 -6.15 -15.61 -7.56
C VAL A 152 -6.65 -14.91 -6.30
N PHE A 153 -5.73 -14.52 -5.41
CA PHE A 153 -6.09 -13.79 -4.21
C PHE A 153 -6.67 -12.41 -4.51
N THR A 154 -6.12 -11.63 -5.45
CA THR A 154 -6.74 -10.35 -5.82
C THR A 154 -8.15 -10.54 -6.33
N ILE A 155 -8.42 -11.58 -7.12
CA ILE A 155 -9.77 -11.92 -7.61
C ILE A 155 -10.70 -12.26 -6.45
N ILE A 156 -10.26 -13.07 -5.49
CA ILE A 156 -11.08 -13.43 -4.31
C ILE A 156 -11.40 -12.20 -3.47
N VAL A 157 -10.40 -11.34 -3.21
CA VAL A 157 -10.58 -10.09 -2.47
C VAL A 157 -11.54 -9.16 -3.22
N LEU A 158 -11.40 -9.04 -4.54
CA LEU A 158 -12.32 -8.31 -5.42
C LEU A 158 -13.76 -8.77 -5.23
N ILE A 159 -14.00 -10.07 -5.33
CA ILE A 159 -15.33 -10.65 -5.20
C ILE A 159 -15.89 -10.33 -3.81
N LEU A 160 -15.12 -10.56 -2.75
CA LEU A 160 -15.54 -10.28 -1.37
C LEU A 160 -15.91 -8.81 -1.14
N VAL A 161 -15.11 -7.88 -1.67
CA VAL A 161 -15.37 -6.44 -1.55
C VAL A 161 -16.54 -6.02 -2.43
N SER A 162 -16.65 -6.54 -3.64
CA SER A 162 -17.73 -6.23 -4.59
C SER A 162 -19.09 -6.72 -4.12
N LEU A 163 -19.14 -7.86 -3.42
CA LEU A 163 -20.38 -8.37 -2.80
C LEU A 163 -20.88 -7.44 -1.69
N ARG A 164 -19.97 -6.70 -1.04
CA ARG A 164 -20.30 -5.68 -0.05
C ARG A 164 -20.58 -4.34 -0.74
N ARG A 165 -21.78 -4.22 -1.34
CA ARG A 165 -22.30 -3.06 -2.12
C ARG A 165 -22.28 -1.66 -1.44
N GLY A 166 -21.64 -1.49 -0.29
CA GLY A 166 -21.51 -0.19 0.41
C GLY A 166 -20.08 0.31 0.61
N LEU A 167 -19.04 -0.50 0.39
CA LEU A 167 -17.66 -0.14 0.75
C LEU A 167 -16.97 0.77 -0.27
N VAL A 168 -17.33 0.71 -1.55
CA VAL A 168 -16.66 1.46 -2.64
C VAL A 168 -16.99 2.97 -2.64
N ARG A 169 -17.81 3.45 -1.69
CA ARG A 169 -18.22 4.88 -1.58
C ARG A 169 -17.13 5.86 -1.13
N GLY A 170 -15.86 5.48 -1.16
CA GLY A 170 -14.73 6.31 -0.69
C GLY A 170 -13.82 6.87 -1.78
N ALA A 171 -14.14 6.65 -3.05
CA ALA A 171 -13.35 7.18 -4.16
C ALA A 171 -13.52 8.71 -4.26
N PRO A 172 -12.44 9.50 -4.30
CA PRO A 172 -12.55 10.94 -4.48
C PRO A 172 -13.27 11.27 -5.80
N ALA A 173 -14.32 12.08 -5.75
CA ALA A 173 -15.16 12.34 -6.93
C ALA A 173 -14.41 13.05 -8.07
N ALA A 174 -13.36 13.82 -7.77
CA ALA A 174 -12.52 14.52 -8.74
C ALA A 174 -11.19 13.78 -9.05
N LEU A 175 -11.14 12.46 -8.80
CA LEU A 175 -9.97 11.65 -9.14
C LEU A 175 -9.79 11.60 -10.66
N GLY A 176 -8.62 11.98 -11.16
CA GLY A 176 -8.29 11.92 -12.60
C GLY A 176 -8.92 13.02 -13.45
N THR A 177 -9.77 13.89 -12.90
CA THR A 177 -10.32 15.04 -13.64
C THR A 177 -9.31 16.20 -13.63
N PRO A 178 -8.90 16.73 -14.81
CA PRO A 178 -8.10 17.94 -14.89
C PRO A 178 -8.78 19.10 -14.16
N TYR A 179 -7.98 19.91 -13.46
CA TYR A 179 -8.48 21.13 -12.83
C TYR A 179 -8.01 22.34 -13.63
N GLU A 180 -8.97 23.08 -14.18
CA GLU A 180 -8.77 24.39 -14.78
C GLU A 180 -9.33 25.44 -13.82
N ARG A 181 -8.56 26.51 -13.62
CA ARG A 181 -8.84 27.55 -12.64
C ARG A 181 -9.57 28.72 -13.28
#